data_AF-A0A1W0CLY6-F1
#
_entry.id   AF-A0A1W0CLY6-F1
#
_cell.length_a   1.000
_cell.length_b   1.000
_cell.length_c   1.000
_cell.angle_alpha   90.00
_cell.angle_beta   90.00
_cell.angle_gamma   90.00
#
_symmetry.space_group_name_H-M   'P 1'
#
loop_
_entity.id
_entity.type
_entity.pdbx_description
1 polymer ?
#
loop_
_entity_poly.entity_id
_entity_poly.type
_entity_poly.pdbx_seq_one_letter_code
_entity_poly.pdbx_strand_id
1 'polypeptide(L)'
;MRVGLLSALLLCAGGARADCWDRAGRMFNIAPDLLYAIAQQESGLKPDAVGRNRDGSRDLGLMQINSAHLPRLRQLGVTEPQLMGDACLSVIVGASILAEMMKRYGYSWEAVGAYNAGTAPSRRALRMRYAEQVWRRYQKLRQAAPPPSKELS
;
A
#
# COMPACT_ATOMS: atom_id res chain seq x y z
N MET A 1 -24.14 57.18 -7.02
CA MET A 1 -23.14 56.11 -6.86
C MET A 1 -23.77 54.95 -6.11
N ARG A 2 -23.97 53.78 -6.75
CA ARG A 2 -24.36 52.54 -6.07
C ARG A 2 -23.52 51.42 -6.69
N VAL A 3 -22.46 51.03 -5.97
CA VAL A 3 -21.63 49.89 -6.32
C VAL A 3 -22.38 48.65 -5.84
N GLY A 4 -22.94 47.88 -6.77
CA GLY A 4 -23.50 46.56 -6.47
C GLY A 4 -22.38 45.52 -6.46
N LEU A 5 -22.15 44.90 -5.31
CA LEU A 5 -21.20 43.79 -5.16
C LEU A 5 -21.67 42.58 -5.98
N LEU A 6 -20.84 42.16 -6.95
CA LEU A 6 -20.93 40.84 -7.58
C LEU A 6 -20.32 39.80 -6.63
N SER A 7 -21.17 38.98 -6.01
CA SER A 7 -20.72 37.78 -5.31
C SER A 7 -20.39 36.69 -6.33
N ALA A 8 -19.09 36.52 -6.63
CA ALA A 8 -18.59 35.37 -7.37
C ALA A 8 -18.52 34.15 -6.44
N LEU A 9 -19.46 33.21 -6.57
CA LEU A 9 -19.33 31.87 -6.01
C LEU A 9 -18.27 31.09 -6.81
N LEU A 10 -17.04 31.06 -6.30
CA LEU A 10 -16.03 30.10 -6.75
C LEU A 10 -16.40 28.70 -6.23
N LEU A 11 -17.03 27.89 -7.08
CA LEU A 11 -17.05 26.44 -6.92
C LEU A 11 -15.64 25.90 -7.23
N CYS A 12 -14.79 25.82 -6.21
CA CYS A 12 -13.63 24.96 -6.25
C CYS A 12 -14.10 23.50 -6.23
N ALA A 13 -14.37 22.95 -7.42
CA ALA A 13 -14.45 21.50 -7.60
C ALA A 13 -13.02 20.93 -7.51
N GLY A 14 -12.47 20.90 -6.29
CA GLY A 14 -11.29 20.11 -5.99
C GLY A 14 -11.65 18.65 -6.19
N GLY A 15 -11.26 18.07 -7.32
CA GLY A 15 -11.44 16.65 -7.58
C GLY A 15 -10.89 15.87 -6.39
N ALA A 16 -11.77 15.15 -5.70
CA ALA A 16 -11.38 14.24 -4.64
C ALA A 16 -10.46 13.18 -5.28
N ARG A 17 -9.14 13.39 -5.23
CA ARG A 17 -8.19 12.32 -5.48
C ARG A 17 -8.44 11.34 -4.35
N ALA A 18 -9.23 10.31 -4.61
CA ALA A 18 -9.31 9.18 -3.70
C ALA A 18 -7.88 8.71 -3.48
N ASP A 19 -7.40 8.81 -2.25
CA ASP A 19 -6.06 8.38 -1.90
C ASP A 19 -5.92 6.91 -2.33
N CYS A 20 -4.82 6.58 -3.00
CA CYS A 20 -4.62 5.26 -3.56
C CYS A 20 -4.55 4.19 -2.48
N TRP A 21 -4.15 4.58 -1.26
CA TRP A 21 -4.27 3.77 -0.05
C TRP A 21 -5.72 3.42 0.27
N ASP A 22 -6.62 4.41 0.28
CA ASP A 22 -8.04 4.20 0.55
C ASP A 22 -8.72 3.37 -0.53
N ARG A 23 -8.37 3.62 -1.80
CA ARG A 23 -8.89 2.84 -2.93
C ARG A 23 -8.50 1.37 -2.80
N ALA A 24 -7.20 1.09 -2.64
CA ALA A 24 -6.72 -0.27 -2.48
C ALA A 24 -7.28 -0.92 -1.20
N GLY A 25 -7.35 -0.16 -0.11
CA GLY A 25 -7.90 -0.62 1.16
C GLY A 25 -9.36 -1.07 1.03
N ARG A 26 -10.21 -0.28 0.35
CA ARG A 26 -11.59 -0.68 0.05
C ARG A 26 -11.67 -1.89 -0.88
N MET A 27 -10.85 -1.95 -1.93
CA MET A 27 -10.87 -3.06 -2.89
C MET A 27 -10.55 -4.42 -2.26
N PHE A 28 -9.61 -4.43 -1.30
CA PHE A 28 -9.09 -5.68 -0.72
C PHE A 28 -9.46 -5.88 0.75
N ASN A 29 -10.28 -4.97 1.31
CA ASN A 29 -10.63 -4.94 2.74
C ASN A 29 -9.39 -4.90 3.65
N ILE A 30 -8.46 -4.00 3.35
CA ILE A 30 -7.20 -3.79 4.09
C ILE A 30 -7.16 -2.36 4.62
N ALA A 31 -6.71 -2.18 5.87
CA ALA A 31 -6.54 -0.84 6.42
C ALA A 31 -5.56 0.00 5.57
N PRO A 32 -5.94 1.21 5.10
CA PRO A 32 -5.06 2.07 4.31
C PRO A 32 -3.73 2.38 5.00
N ASP A 33 -3.77 2.68 6.30
CA ASP A 33 -2.60 2.88 7.16
C ASP A 33 -1.62 1.68 7.14
N LEU A 34 -2.13 0.45 6.99
CA LEU A 34 -1.31 -0.75 6.93
C LEU A 34 -0.58 -0.84 5.59
N LEU A 35 -1.26 -0.55 4.48
CA LEU A 35 -0.64 -0.49 3.16
C LEU A 35 0.45 0.59 3.11
N TYR A 36 0.20 1.75 3.71
CA TYR A 36 1.18 2.82 3.82
C TYR A 36 2.40 2.39 4.67
N ALA A 37 2.18 1.73 5.81
CA ALA A 37 3.25 1.21 6.65
C ALA A 37 4.12 0.16 5.93
N ILE A 38 3.51 -0.69 5.09
CA ILE A 38 4.23 -1.63 4.23
C ILE A 38 5.06 -0.88 3.20
N ALA A 39 4.50 0.09 2.49
CA ALA A 39 5.25 0.90 1.51
C ALA A 39 6.44 1.65 2.13
N GLN A 40 6.27 2.17 3.36
CA GLN A 40 7.37 2.75 4.13
C GLN A 40 8.48 1.76 4.45
N GLN A 41 8.13 0.50 4.73
CA GLN A 41 9.11 -0.55 4.99
C GLN A 41 9.81 -1.01 3.72
N GLU A 42 9.06 -1.13 2.62
CA GLU A 42 9.54 -1.67 1.35
C GLU A 42 10.47 -0.69 0.61
N SER A 43 10.02 0.54 0.36
CA SER A 43 10.75 1.49 -0.47
C SER A 43 11.14 2.78 0.25
N GLY A 44 10.70 2.96 1.50
CA GLY A 44 10.75 4.27 2.14
C GLY A 44 9.90 5.31 1.41
N LEU A 45 8.81 4.86 0.78
CA LEU A 45 7.90 5.66 -0.04
C LEU A 45 8.51 6.21 -1.35
N LYS A 46 9.54 5.56 -1.88
CA LYS A 46 10.14 5.92 -3.17
C LYS A 46 9.44 5.15 -4.30
N PRO A 47 8.67 5.83 -5.17
CA PRO A 47 7.85 5.15 -6.17
C PRO A 47 8.65 4.47 -7.29
N ASP A 48 9.89 4.91 -7.51
CA ASP A 48 10.83 4.42 -8.52
C ASP A 48 11.89 3.45 -7.94
N ALA A 49 11.70 2.97 -6.72
CA ALA A 49 12.64 2.06 -6.06
C ALA A 49 12.77 0.72 -6.81
N VAL A 50 14.00 0.23 -6.95
CA VAL A 50 14.30 -1.10 -7.50
C VAL A 50 15.21 -1.87 -6.55
N GLY A 51 14.67 -2.92 -5.95
CA GLY A 51 15.43 -3.93 -5.21
C GLY A 51 16.03 -4.96 -6.16
N ARG A 52 17.22 -5.49 -5.84
CA ARG A 52 17.88 -6.56 -6.59
C ARG A 52 18.17 -7.74 -5.66
N ASN A 53 17.65 -8.90 -6.02
CA ASN A 53 17.78 -10.12 -5.23
C ASN A 53 18.89 -11.02 -5.77
N ARG A 54 19.43 -11.88 -4.89
CA ARG A 54 20.53 -12.79 -5.23
C ARG A 54 20.17 -13.83 -6.28
N ASP A 55 18.89 -14.15 -6.40
CA ASP A 55 18.36 -15.09 -7.40
C ASP A 55 18.13 -14.42 -8.78
N GLY A 56 18.49 -13.15 -8.93
CA GLY A 56 18.30 -12.38 -10.15
C GLY A 56 16.92 -11.74 -10.29
N SER A 57 15.98 -12.03 -9.38
CA SER A 57 14.70 -11.30 -9.34
C SER A 57 14.91 -9.85 -8.89
N ARG A 58 13.94 -9.00 -9.21
CA ARG A 58 13.93 -7.58 -8.84
C ARG A 58 12.63 -7.24 -8.13
N ASP A 59 12.70 -6.32 -7.18
CA ASP A 59 11.52 -5.81 -6.50
C ASP A 59 11.22 -4.39 -7.00
N LEU A 60 9.98 -4.16 -7.45
CA LEU A 60 9.64 -3.05 -8.34
C LEU A 60 8.69 -2.05 -7.68
N GLY A 61 9.09 -0.79 -7.70
CA GLY A 61 8.27 0.38 -7.37
C GLY A 61 7.96 0.54 -5.88
N LEU A 62 6.94 1.36 -5.60
CA LEU A 62 6.55 1.80 -4.25
C LEU A 62 6.34 0.63 -3.26
N MET A 63 5.69 -0.44 -3.70
CA MET A 63 5.39 -1.63 -2.90
C MET A 63 6.39 -2.78 -3.08
N GLN A 64 7.49 -2.55 -3.81
CA GLN A 64 8.54 -3.54 -4.07
C GLN A 64 7.97 -4.89 -4.58
N ILE A 65 7.18 -4.83 -5.65
CA ILE A 65 6.56 -6.02 -6.24
C ILE A 65 7.64 -6.89 -6.89
N ASN A 66 7.82 -8.12 -6.40
CA ASN A 66 8.82 -9.02 -6.97
C ASN A 66 8.52 -9.37 -8.44
N SER A 67 9.55 -9.36 -9.29
CA SER A 67 9.46 -9.58 -10.72
C SER A 67 8.94 -10.97 -11.11
N ALA A 68 8.96 -11.94 -10.19
CA ALA A 68 8.35 -13.25 -10.38
C ALA A 68 6.83 -13.17 -10.60
N HIS A 69 6.16 -12.09 -10.17
CA HIS A 69 4.73 -11.87 -10.44
C HIS A 69 4.44 -11.37 -11.86
N LEU A 70 5.44 -10.83 -12.58
CA LEU A 70 5.23 -10.19 -13.89
C LEU A 70 4.54 -11.09 -14.93
N PRO A 71 4.86 -12.40 -15.07
CA PRO A 71 4.16 -13.24 -16.04
C PRO A 71 2.65 -13.26 -15.83
N ARG A 72 2.18 -13.37 -14.57
CA ARG A 72 0.76 -13.31 -14.23
C ARG A 72 0.18 -11.90 -14.38
N LEU A 73 0.91 -10.88 -13.96
CA LEU A 73 0.46 -9.49 -14.04
C LEU A 73 0.27 -9.02 -15.49
N ARG A 74 1.14 -9.47 -16.42
CA ARG A 74 1.00 -9.17 -17.85
C ARG A 74 -0.30 -9.69 -18.45
N GLN A 75 -0.78 -10.84 -17.99
CA GLN A 75 -2.08 -11.39 -18.42
C GLN A 75 -3.25 -10.50 -17.98
N LEU A 76 -3.05 -9.68 -16.94
CA LEU A 76 -4.01 -8.69 -16.45
C LEU A 76 -3.76 -7.29 -17.02
N GLY A 77 -2.87 -7.15 -18.02
CA GLY A 77 -2.52 -5.87 -18.63
C GLY A 77 -1.60 -4.99 -17.78
N VAL A 78 -0.94 -5.55 -16.76
CA VAL A 78 0.02 -4.84 -15.90
C VAL A 78 1.46 -5.22 -16.28
N THR A 79 2.25 -4.22 -16.65
CA THR A 79 3.66 -4.36 -17.05
C THR A 79 4.60 -3.72 -16.04
N GLU A 80 5.89 -4.09 -16.11
CA GLU A 80 6.92 -3.47 -15.26
C GLU A 80 7.01 -1.94 -15.43
N PRO A 81 7.04 -1.37 -16.66
CA PRO A 81 7.02 0.08 -16.82
C PRO A 81 5.82 0.76 -16.16
N GLN A 82 4.63 0.14 -16.19
CA GLN A 82 3.46 0.68 -15.49
C GLN A 82 3.63 0.61 -13.97
N LEU A 83 4.16 -0.49 -13.41
CA LEU A 83 4.44 -0.59 -11.97
C LEU A 83 5.46 0.45 -11.50
N MET A 84 6.46 0.75 -12.33
CA MET A 84 7.51 1.73 -12.03
C MET A 84 7.04 3.18 -12.24
N GLY A 85 6.10 3.41 -13.17
CA GLY A 85 5.60 4.74 -13.52
C GLY A 85 4.33 5.17 -12.77
N ASP A 86 3.60 4.22 -12.17
CA ASP A 86 2.35 4.47 -11.45
C ASP A 86 2.42 3.90 -10.03
N ALA A 87 2.68 4.80 -9.07
CA ALA A 87 2.70 4.50 -7.66
C ALA A 87 1.37 3.90 -7.16
N CYS A 88 0.23 4.38 -7.67
CA CYS A 88 -1.09 3.88 -7.26
C CYS A 88 -1.33 2.46 -7.76
N LEU A 89 -0.89 2.16 -8.98
CA LEU A 89 -0.91 0.79 -9.50
C LEU A 89 -0.02 -0.12 -8.64
N SER A 90 1.17 0.33 -8.25
CA SER A 90 2.04 -0.40 -7.31
C SER A 90 1.31 -0.73 -6.00
N VAL A 91 0.59 0.25 -5.41
CA VAL A 91 -0.24 0.05 -4.20
C VAL A 91 -1.34 -0.99 -4.41
N ILE A 92 -2.10 -0.86 -5.51
CA ILE A 92 -3.20 -1.79 -5.82
C ILE A 92 -2.68 -3.22 -6.01
N VAL A 93 -1.57 -3.39 -6.75
CA VAL A 93 -0.96 -4.69 -6.98
C VAL A 93 -0.41 -5.27 -5.67
N GLY A 94 0.30 -4.47 -4.88
CA GLY A 94 0.80 -4.89 -3.56
C GLY A 94 -0.32 -5.32 -2.62
N ALA A 95 -1.42 -4.55 -2.59
CA ALA A 95 -2.60 -4.90 -1.81
C ALA A 95 -3.25 -6.22 -2.27
N SER A 96 -3.29 -6.49 -3.59
CA SER A 96 -3.82 -7.74 -4.11
C SER A 96 -2.98 -8.96 -3.71
N ILE A 97 -1.64 -8.83 -3.73
CA ILE A 97 -0.72 -9.88 -3.27
C ILE A 97 -0.85 -10.08 -1.76
N LEU A 98 -0.97 -9.00 -0.98
CA LEU A 98 -1.21 -9.11 0.46
C LEU A 98 -2.54 -9.80 0.76
N ALA A 99 -3.60 -9.52 0.00
CA ALA A 99 -4.88 -10.19 0.13
C ALA A 99 -4.78 -11.71 -0.13
N GLU A 100 -3.93 -12.15 -1.07
CA GLU A 100 -3.64 -13.57 -1.28
C GLU A 100 -2.97 -14.21 -0.06
N MET A 101 -2.07 -13.48 0.61
CA MET A 101 -1.45 -13.94 1.86
C MET A 101 -2.48 -13.99 2.99
N MET A 102 -3.37 -12.99 3.08
CA MET A 102 -4.43 -12.95 4.08
C MET A 102 -5.47 -14.06 3.87
N LYS A 103 -5.75 -14.45 2.62
CA LYS A 103 -6.57 -15.64 2.34
C LYS A 103 -5.98 -16.92 2.93
N ARG A 104 -4.64 -17.01 2.99
CA ARG A 104 -3.93 -18.19 3.52
C ARG A 104 -3.77 -18.16 5.04
N TYR A 105 -3.38 -17.01 5.61
CA TYR A 105 -2.99 -16.89 7.02
C TYR A 105 -3.99 -16.10 7.87
N GLY A 106 -5.16 -15.77 7.31
CA GLY A 106 -6.11 -14.82 7.90
C GLY A 106 -5.60 -13.37 7.83
N TYR A 107 -6.45 -12.42 8.24
CA TYR A 107 -6.04 -11.04 8.42
C TYR A 107 -5.11 -10.94 9.65
N SER A 108 -3.83 -11.25 9.46
CA SER A 108 -2.87 -11.46 10.54
C SER A 108 -1.49 -10.88 10.24
N TRP A 109 -0.68 -10.71 11.28
CA TRP A 109 0.72 -10.31 11.13
C TRP A 109 1.56 -11.35 10.38
N GLU A 110 1.18 -12.63 10.44
CA GLU A 110 1.85 -13.65 9.65
C GLU A 110 1.59 -13.46 8.14
N ALA A 111 0.39 -13.02 7.74
CA ALA A 111 0.11 -12.64 6.35
C ALA A 111 0.96 -11.46 5.88
N VAL A 112 1.11 -10.44 6.73
CA VAL A 112 2.01 -9.29 6.47
C VAL A 112 3.45 -9.76 6.31
N GLY A 113 3.91 -10.67 7.17
CA GLY A 113 5.22 -11.30 7.04
C GLY A 113 5.39 -12.13 5.76
N ALA A 114 4.34 -12.84 5.34
CA ALA A 114 4.34 -13.68 4.16
C ALA A 114 4.44 -12.88 2.86
N TYR A 115 3.99 -11.62 2.85
CA TYR A 115 4.16 -10.72 1.72
C TYR A 115 5.64 -10.59 1.32
N ASN A 116 6.54 -10.41 2.30
CA ASN A 116 7.97 -10.24 2.07
C ASN A 116 8.75 -11.56 2.05
N ALA A 117 8.48 -12.45 3.01
CA ALA A 117 9.29 -13.66 3.19
C ALA A 117 8.69 -14.91 2.52
N GLY A 118 7.56 -14.79 1.84
CA GLY A 118 6.88 -15.90 1.17
C GLY A 118 6.27 -16.94 2.13
N THR A 119 5.72 -18.00 1.55
CA THR A 119 4.83 -18.94 2.24
C THR A 119 5.49 -20.24 2.68
N ALA A 120 6.77 -20.45 2.36
CA ALA A 120 7.50 -21.65 2.75
C ALA A 120 7.45 -21.85 4.29
N PRO A 121 7.15 -23.07 4.79
CA PRO A 121 7.02 -23.30 6.24
C PRO A 121 8.27 -22.91 7.04
N SER A 122 9.46 -23.19 6.49
CA SER A 122 10.76 -22.86 7.11
C SER A 122 11.00 -21.36 7.28
N ARG A 123 10.21 -20.49 6.62
CA ARG A 123 10.40 -19.04 6.63
C ARG A 123 9.54 -18.31 7.67
N ARG A 124 8.85 -19.03 8.56
CA ARG A 124 7.99 -18.41 9.60
C ARG A 124 8.72 -17.38 10.46
N ALA A 125 9.95 -17.67 10.90
CA ALA A 125 10.73 -16.72 11.69
C ALA A 125 11.02 -15.42 10.92
N LEU A 126 11.33 -15.52 9.62
CA LEU A 126 11.54 -14.35 8.76
C LEU A 126 10.25 -13.55 8.57
N ARG A 127 9.11 -14.23 8.35
CA ARG A 127 7.80 -13.57 8.30
C ARG A 127 7.54 -12.73 9.54
N MET A 128 7.73 -13.30 10.72
CA MET A 128 7.46 -12.59 11.98
C MET A 128 8.41 -11.41 12.20
N ARG A 129 9.69 -11.53 11.82
CA ARG A 129 10.65 -10.41 11.88
C ARG A 129 10.25 -9.25 10.96
N TYR A 130 9.78 -9.55 9.76
CA TYR A 130 9.29 -8.51 8.85
C TYR A 130 8.00 -7.88 9.38
N ALA A 131 7.05 -8.70 9.84
CA ALA A 131 5.79 -8.24 10.40
C ALA A 131 5.98 -7.29 11.59
N GLU A 132 6.95 -7.56 12.46
CA GLU A 132 7.29 -6.67 13.57
C GLU A 132 7.77 -5.29 13.11
N GLN A 133 8.59 -5.24 12.04
CA GLN A 133 9.06 -3.96 11.47
C GLN A 133 7.90 -3.14 10.92
N VAL A 134 6.98 -3.77 10.20
CA VAL A 134 5.75 -3.12 9.70
C VAL A 134 4.85 -2.68 10.86
N TRP A 135 4.66 -3.53 11.87
CA TRP A 135 3.85 -3.20 13.04
C TRP A 135 4.35 -1.94 13.75
N ARG A 136 5.67 -1.80 13.95
CA ARG A 136 6.26 -0.60 14.56
C ARG A 136 5.98 0.67 13.75
N ARG A 137 5.98 0.60 12.42
CA ARG A 137 5.61 1.73 11.55
C ARG A 137 4.13 2.03 11.63
N TYR A 138 3.29 0.99 11.54
CA TYR A 138 1.85 1.09 11.64
C TYR A 138 1.39 1.74 12.95
N GLN A 139 1.97 1.35 14.09
CA GLN A 139 1.65 1.95 15.39
C GLN A 139 1.95 3.45 15.45
N LYS A 140 3.06 3.90 14.85
CA LYS A 140 3.40 5.33 14.79
C LYS A 140 2.36 6.12 14.01
N LEU A 141 1.85 5.58 12.90
CA LEU A 141 0.78 6.20 12.11
C LEU A 141 -0.51 6.32 12.92
N ARG A 142 -0.87 5.24 13.64
CA ARG A 142 -2.07 5.19 14.47
C ARG A 142 -2.03 6.12 15.69
N GLN A 143 -0.83 6.40 16.22
CA GLN A 143 -0.63 7.34 17.33
C GLN A 143 -0.55 8.79 16.86
N ALA A 144 -0.10 9.04 15.63
CA ALA A 144 -0.04 10.36 15.02
C ALA A 144 -1.40 10.81 14.46
N ALA A 145 -2.30 9.89 14.15
CA ALA A 145 -3.69 10.20 13.90
C ALA A 145 -4.33 10.76 15.19
N PRO A 146 -5.08 11.87 15.12
CA PRO A 146 -5.83 12.32 16.29
C PRO A 146 -6.68 11.15 16.81
N PRO A 147 -6.79 10.95 18.13
CA PRO A 147 -7.67 9.93 18.68
C PRO A 147 -9.05 10.12 18.05
N PRO A 148 -9.80 9.05 17.73
CA PRO A 148 -11.18 9.22 17.30
C PRO A 148 -11.85 10.11 18.33
N SER A 149 -12.34 11.27 17.89
CA SER A 149 -13.16 12.13 18.72
C SER A 149 -14.22 11.22 19.32
N LYS A 150 -14.29 11.16 20.64
CA LYS A 150 -15.44 10.56 21.32
C LYS A 150 -16.68 11.18 20.69
N GLU A 151 -17.33 10.46 19.78
CA GLU A 151 -18.70 10.76 19.45
C GLU A 151 -19.50 10.40 20.69
N LEU A 152 -20.12 11.44 21.23
CA LEU A 152 -21.17 11.36 22.24
C LEU A 152 -22.29 10.45 21.73
N SER A 153 -22.49 9.31 22.37
CA SER A 153 -23.76 8.80 22.92
C SER A 153 -23.56 7.40 23.49
#